data_AF-A0A1I2B8D0-F1
#
_entry.id   AF-A0A1I2B8D0-F1
#
_cell.length_a   1.000
_cell.length_b   1.000
_cell.length_c   1.000
_cell.angle_alpha   90.00
_cell.angle_beta   90.00
_cell.angle_gamma   90.00
#
_symmetry.space_group_name_H-M   'P 1'
#
loop_
_entity.id
_entity.type
_entity.pdbx_description
1 polymer ?
#
loop_
_entity_poly.entity_id
_entity_poly.type
_entity_poly.pdbx_seq_one_letter_code
_entity_poly.pdbx_strand_id
1 'polypeptide(L)'
;MRHRLLLTTLVTSLGLVGTVAVTATAAGADTTAGSAQFTGTVSEIVDPAADTGIPRRWMRQVGDPAPAGYSHGYQWGAPPITTPAGLVTFTGTLDLGDAKKGDFGLIGLLDAATLAADERGLNEGSYIYVTMKDADTAVVGLSDGRAAGGEYVQRFHTIDLAGTDGVFDVTFTIDPAADPVGCASSPGDLPTAEGCLTLAVDDLPLLTDSYGTITNDGANGGEEFRDGGTAGWDGLASATDATGIDYDFTVSPSSPETKNDCKHGGWTTYGFPNQGQCIKSIVAHS
;
A
#
# COMPACT_ATOMS: atom_id res chain seq x y z
N MET A 1 -10.35 1.38 78.93
CA MET A 1 -10.44 2.49 77.97
C MET A 1 -9.05 2.74 77.38
N ARG A 2 -8.94 2.73 76.04
CA ARG A 2 -7.97 3.46 75.19
C ARG A 2 -6.47 3.16 75.40
N HIS A 3 -5.61 2.91 74.43
CA HIS A 3 -5.65 2.66 72.98
C HIS A 3 -4.31 1.97 72.73
N ARG A 4 -4.28 0.73 72.21
CA ARG A 4 -3.04 0.17 71.64
C ARG A 4 -3.12 0.34 70.13
N LEU A 5 -2.40 1.36 69.63
CA LEU A 5 -2.01 1.49 68.23
C LEU A 5 -1.24 0.22 67.83
N LEU A 6 -1.77 -0.56 66.89
CA LEU A 6 -0.94 -1.47 66.12
C LEU A 6 -0.34 -0.68 64.95
N LEU A 7 0.98 -0.67 64.92
CA LEU A 7 1.81 -0.15 63.85
C LEU A 7 1.68 -1.12 62.66
N THR A 8 1.01 -0.71 61.59
CA THR A 8 0.95 -1.49 60.35
C THR A 8 2.21 -1.19 59.53
N THR A 9 3.13 -2.15 59.47
CA THR A 9 4.33 -2.08 58.64
C THR A 9 3.91 -2.15 57.17
N LEU A 10 4.07 -1.06 56.44
CA LEU A 10 3.88 -0.99 54.99
C LEU A 10 5.10 -1.65 54.33
N VAL A 11 4.94 -2.84 53.76
CA VAL A 11 5.95 -3.48 52.92
C VAL A 11 5.78 -2.93 51.51
N THR A 12 6.64 -2.02 51.10
CA THR A 12 6.78 -1.59 49.71
C THR A 12 7.52 -2.69 48.94
N SER A 13 6.77 -3.55 48.25
CA SER A 13 7.32 -4.45 47.24
C SER A 13 7.70 -3.63 46.00
N LEU A 14 8.99 -3.35 45.87
CA LEU A 14 9.62 -2.84 44.65
C LEU A 14 9.56 -3.97 43.60
N GLY A 15 8.50 -3.96 42.79
CA GLY A 15 8.39 -4.81 41.61
C GLY A 15 9.41 -4.34 40.57
N LEU A 16 10.44 -5.15 40.37
CA LEU A 16 11.45 -4.98 39.33
C LEU A 16 10.75 -5.11 37.97
N VAL A 17 10.47 -3.99 37.31
CA VAL A 17 10.01 -3.98 35.91
C VAL A 17 11.21 -4.44 35.07
N GLY A 18 11.22 -5.73 34.74
CA GLY A 18 12.10 -6.26 33.72
C GLY A 18 11.71 -5.64 32.39
N THR A 19 12.50 -4.67 31.93
CA THR A 19 12.49 -4.21 30.55
C THR A 19 12.88 -5.40 29.68
N VAL A 20 11.88 -6.12 29.18
CA VAL A 20 12.05 -6.97 28.01
C VAL A 20 12.37 -6.00 26.87
N ALA A 21 13.67 -5.86 26.57
CA ALA A 21 14.10 -5.23 25.35
C ALA A 21 13.55 -6.09 24.21
N VAL A 22 12.43 -5.66 23.63
CA VAL A 22 12.02 -6.10 22.31
C VAL A 22 13.14 -5.59 21.40
N THR A 23 14.08 -6.47 21.07
CA THR A 23 14.95 -6.28 19.92
C THR A 23 14.04 -6.19 18.72
N ALA A 24 13.72 -4.96 18.30
CA ALA A 24 13.20 -4.71 16.98
C ALA A 24 14.19 -5.35 16.00
N THR A 25 13.77 -6.44 15.37
CA THR A 25 14.45 -6.98 14.21
C THR A 25 14.28 -5.95 13.11
N ALA A 26 15.26 -5.06 13.01
CA ALA A 26 15.47 -4.28 11.81
C ALA A 26 15.81 -5.25 10.67
N ALA A 27 14.90 -5.41 9.71
CA ALA A 27 15.20 -5.75 8.32
C ALA A 27 13.90 -5.93 7.53
N GLY A 28 13.46 -4.88 6.83
CA GLY A 28 13.10 -5.07 5.42
C GLY A 28 14.39 -4.83 4.66
N ALA A 29 15.05 -5.90 4.20
CA ALA A 29 16.26 -5.75 3.43
C ALA A 29 15.88 -5.09 2.10
N ASP A 30 16.61 -4.03 1.74
CA ASP A 30 16.68 -3.50 0.39
C ASP A 30 17.17 -4.66 -0.51
N THR A 31 16.26 -5.41 -1.13
CA THR A 31 16.59 -6.71 -1.74
C THR A 31 17.31 -6.59 -3.06
N THR A 32 17.34 -5.42 -3.69
CA THR A 32 18.23 -5.06 -4.82
C THR A 32 18.18 -3.54 -4.96
N ALA A 33 19.32 -2.88 -5.22
CA ALA A 33 19.37 -1.44 -5.48
C ALA A 33 18.30 -1.07 -6.54
N GLY A 34 17.43 -0.12 -6.21
CA GLY A 34 16.30 0.26 -7.06
C GLY A 34 14.96 -0.41 -6.72
N SER A 35 14.88 -1.38 -5.80
CA SER A 35 13.63 -2.10 -5.49
C SER A 35 13.40 -2.30 -3.99
N ALA A 36 12.16 -2.34 -3.53
CA ALA A 36 11.84 -2.52 -2.11
C ALA A 36 10.69 -3.52 -1.91
N GLN A 37 10.80 -4.34 -0.88
CA GLN A 37 9.77 -5.30 -0.50
C GLN A 37 8.65 -4.64 0.32
N PHE A 38 7.41 -5.00 0.01
CA PHE A 38 6.16 -4.48 0.51
C PHE A 38 5.22 -5.66 0.78
N THR A 39 5.04 -6.02 2.05
CA THR A 39 4.28 -7.19 2.49
C THR A 39 3.18 -6.79 3.47
N GLY A 40 2.09 -7.54 3.50
CA GLY A 40 1.05 -7.37 4.52
C GLY A 40 -0.21 -8.16 4.25
N THR A 41 -1.21 -7.90 5.09
CA THR A 41 -2.55 -8.48 4.96
C THR A 41 -3.55 -7.35 4.85
N VAL A 42 -4.36 -7.33 3.78
CA VAL A 42 -5.55 -6.48 3.73
C VAL A 42 -6.57 -7.09 4.69
N SER A 43 -6.72 -6.50 5.88
CA SER A 43 -7.69 -6.94 6.89
C SER A 43 -8.25 -5.82 7.77
N GLU A 44 -9.36 -6.08 8.48
CA GLU A 44 -9.85 -5.18 9.53
C GLU A 44 -8.92 -5.29 10.76
N ILE A 45 -7.98 -4.36 10.90
CA ILE A 45 -7.27 -4.17 12.17
C ILE A 45 -8.22 -3.41 13.11
N VAL A 46 -8.71 -4.11 14.13
CA VAL A 46 -9.44 -3.49 15.23
C VAL A 46 -8.44 -2.65 16.04
N ASP A 47 -8.49 -1.32 15.91
CA ASP A 47 -7.73 -0.40 16.75
C ASP A 47 -8.31 -0.40 18.19
N PRO A 48 -7.60 -0.99 19.18
CA PRO A 48 -8.08 -1.02 20.56
C PRO A 48 -7.97 0.34 21.26
N ALA A 49 -7.27 1.32 20.67
CA ALA A 49 -7.12 2.68 21.18
C ALA A 49 -8.17 3.67 20.61
N ALA A 50 -9.05 3.22 19.71
CA ALA A 50 -10.16 4.04 19.22
C ALA A 50 -11.20 4.23 20.36
N ASP A 51 -11.05 5.32 21.12
CA ASP A 51 -11.88 5.76 22.27
C ASP A 51 -13.41 5.70 22.10
N THR A 52 -13.93 5.48 20.88
CA THR A 52 -15.36 5.49 20.58
C THR A 52 -16.04 4.11 20.54
N GLY A 53 -15.33 2.99 20.71
CA GLY A 53 -15.94 1.65 20.69
C GLY A 53 -16.66 1.30 19.37
N ILE A 54 -16.41 2.08 18.32
CA ILE A 54 -16.81 1.84 16.94
C ILE A 54 -15.48 1.62 16.21
N PRO A 55 -15.27 0.47 15.53
CA PRO A 55 -14.13 0.26 14.65
C PRO A 55 -14.14 1.40 13.64
N ARG A 56 -13.23 2.36 13.80
CA ARG A 56 -13.18 3.53 12.95
C ARG A 56 -12.52 3.09 11.65
N ARG A 57 -13.36 2.91 10.63
CA ARG A 57 -13.06 2.44 9.28
C ARG A 57 -12.12 3.41 8.56
N TRP A 58 -10.82 3.30 8.77
CA TRP A 58 -9.87 4.14 8.07
C TRP A 58 -8.66 3.29 7.68
N MET A 59 -8.55 3.04 6.37
CA MET A 59 -7.94 1.86 5.74
C MET A 59 -6.96 2.31 4.66
N ARG A 60 -5.90 2.97 5.06
CA ARG A 60 -4.81 3.31 4.15
C ARG A 60 -3.48 3.04 4.80
N GLN A 61 -2.59 2.40 4.06
CA GLN A 61 -1.20 2.24 4.43
C GLN A 61 -0.39 3.46 4.01
N VAL A 62 0.37 4.05 4.95
CA VAL A 62 1.12 5.31 4.72
C VAL A 62 2.59 5.22 5.18
N GLY A 63 2.99 4.10 5.80
CA GLY A 63 4.32 3.90 6.38
C GLY A 63 4.31 3.57 7.87
N ASP A 64 5.44 3.04 8.36
CA ASP A 64 5.76 2.87 9.78
C ASP A 64 7.22 3.33 10.02
N PRO A 65 7.44 4.36 10.85
CA PRO A 65 6.41 5.15 11.54
C PRO A 65 5.65 6.07 10.57
N ALA A 66 4.43 6.46 10.96
CA ALA A 66 3.65 7.44 10.21
C ALA A 66 4.44 8.75 10.03
N PRO A 67 4.42 9.38 8.83
CA PRO A 67 4.99 10.71 8.66
C PRO A 67 4.37 11.70 9.67
N ALA A 68 5.11 12.73 10.04
CA ALA A 68 4.65 13.70 11.03
C ALA A 68 3.37 14.41 10.54
N GLY A 69 2.26 14.30 11.29
CA GLY A 69 0.98 14.96 10.98
C GLY A 69 -0.20 14.02 10.70
N TYR A 70 0.03 12.73 10.52
CA TYR A 70 -1.02 11.76 10.22
C TYR A 70 -1.73 11.25 11.50
N SER A 71 -3.06 11.03 11.40
CA SER A 71 -3.89 10.57 12.54
C SER A 71 -3.80 9.05 12.77
N HIS A 72 -4.29 8.56 13.92
CA HIS A 72 -4.38 7.11 14.22
C HIS A 72 -5.39 6.34 13.34
N GLY A 73 -6.14 7.02 12.46
CA GLY A 73 -7.02 6.40 11.46
C GLY A 73 -6.29 5.95 10.20
N TYR A 74 -5.03 5.53 10.28
CA TYR A 74 -4.29 4.96 9.16
C TYR A 74 -3.69 3.65 9.64
N GLN A 75 -3.66 2.61 8.81
CA GLN A 75 -3.00 1.36 9.17
C GLN A 75 -1.50 1.46 8.85
N TRP A 76 -0.66 0.93 9.74
CA TRP A 76 0.78 1.16 9.75
C TRP A 76 1.52 -0.01 9.07
N GLY A 77 2.54 0.28 8.26
CA GLY A 77 3.38 -0.76 7.65
C GLY A 77 4.77 -0.24 7.27
N ALA A 78 5.81 -0.97 7.67
CA ALA A 78 7.21 -0.59 7.49
C ALA A 78 7.84 -1.34 6.30
N PRO A 79 8.68 -0.68 5.48
CA PRO A 79 8.95 0.76 5.41
C PRO A 79 7.93 1.50 4.49
N PRO A 80 7.79 2.84 4.61
CA PRO A 80 7.15 3.65 3.58
C PRO A 80 7.96 3.57 2.28
N ILE A 81 7.30 3.21 1.18
CA ILE A 81 7.95 3.09 -0.13
C ILE A 81 7.30 4.07 -1.11
N THR A 82 8.08 5.06 -1.54
CA THR A 82 7.68 6.03 -2.56
C THR A 82 8.41 5.75 -3.85
N THR A 83 7.66 5.64 -4.94
CA THR A 83 8.16 5.42 -6.30
C THR A 83 8.21 6.76 -7.06
N PRO A 84 9.03 6.89 -8.11
CA PRO A 84 9.02 8.06 -8.97
C PRO A 84 7.80 8.09 -9.90
N ALA A 85 7.57 9.22 -10.56
CA ALA A 85 6.50 9.49 -11.54
C ALA A 85 6.64 8.73 -12.89
N GLY A 86 7.33 7.58 -12.88
CA GLY A 86 7.67 6.81 -14.09
C GLY A 86 7.02 5.44 -14.10
N LEU A 87 7.54 4.55 -14.95
CA LEU A 87 7.18 3.14 -14.95
C LEU A 87 7.40 2.55 -13.55
N VAL A 88 6.36 1.94 -12.98
CA VAL A 88 6.42 1.21 -11.72
C VAL A 88 5.95 -0.22 -11.95
N THR A 89 6.65 -1.18 -11.36
CA THR A 89 6.29 -2.60 -11.39
C THR A 89 6.29 -3.17 -9.97
N PHE A 90 5.25 -3.93 -9.66
CA PHE A 90 5.10 -4.76 -8.48
C PHE A 90 5.21 -6.22 -8.94
N THR A 91 6.09 -7.00 -8.30
CA THR A 91 6.26 -8.43 -8.59
C THR A 91 6.31 -9.21 -7.29
N GLY A 92 5.55 -10.29 -7.18
CA GLY A 92 5.51 -11.10 -5.98
C GLY A 92 4.25 -11.96 -5.94
N THR A 93 3.70 -12.19 -4.75
CA THR A 93 2.58 -13.13 -4.56
C THR A 93 1.37 -12.50 -3.91
N LEU A 94 0.17 -12.95 -4.33
CA LEU A 94 -1.08 -12.82 -3.57
C LEU A 94 -1.43 -14.16 -2.96
N ASP A 95 -1.67 -14.20 -1.66
CA ASP A 95 -2.13 -15.39 -0.93
C ASP A 95 -3.56 -15.17 -0.43
N LEU A 96 -4.46 -16.00 -0.93
CA LEU A 96 -5.90 -15.96 -0.64
C LEU A 96 -6.32 -17.13 0.26
N GLY A 97 -5.39 -17.90 0.83
CA GLY A 97 -5.68 -19.11 1.60
C GLY A 97 -6.51 -18.85 2.86
N ASP A 98 -6.29 -17.71 3.52
CA ASP A 98 -7.05 -17.28 4.69
C ASP A 98 -8.19 -16.30 4.35
N ALA A 99 -8.31 -15.89 3.09
CA ALA A 99 -9.33 -14.94 2.64
C ALA A 99 -10.73 -15.59 2.67
N LYS A 100 -11.73 -14.83 3.11
CA LYS A 100 -13.12 -15.29 3.26
C LYS A 100 -14.03 -14.56 2.29
N LYS A 101 -15.19 -15.16 2.01
CA LYS A 101 -16.27 -14.52 1.26
C LYS A 101 -16.54 -13.10 1.77
N GLY A 102 -16.50 -12.15 0.85
CA GLY A 102 -16.73 -10.73 1.12
C GLY A 102 -15.46 -9.94 1.42
N ASP A 103 -14.32 -10.60 1.59
CA ASP A 103 -13.04 -9.92 1.69
C ASP A 103 -12.72 -9.20 0.39
N PHE A 104 -12.18 -8.00 0.54
CA PHE A 104 -11.94 -7.06 -0.54
C PHE A 104 -10.69 -6.23 -0.26
N GLY A 105 -9.84 -6.11 -1.27
CA GLY A 105 -8.61 -5.32 -1.22
C GLY A 105 -8.29 -4.65 -2.55
N LEU A 106 -7.64 -3.49 -2.44
CA LEU A 106 -7.00 -2.72 -3.48
C LEU A 106 -5.54 -2.61 -3.08
N ILE A 107 -4.63 -3.27 -3.78
CA ILE A 107 -3.20 -3.30 -3.43
C ILE A 107 -2.42 -2.67 -4.59
N GLY A 108 -1.64 -1.63 -4.35
CA GLY A 108 -0.97 -0.94 -5.44
C GLY A 108 -0.35 0.39 -5.04
N LEU A 109 -0.54 1.40 -5.87
CA LEU A 109 0.12 2.69 -5.76
C LEU A 109 -0.91 3.80 -5.52
N LEU A 110 -0.75 4.54 -4.42
CA LEU A 110 -1.53 5.73 -4.09
C LEU A 110 -0.79 6.98 -4.58
N ASP A 111 -1.50 7.98 -5.09
CA ASP A 111 -0.88 9.23 -5.53
C ASP A 111 -0.20 9.96 -4.35
N ALA A 112 1.06 10.39 -4.56
CA ALA A 112 1.85 11.00 -3.50
C ALA A 112 1.34 12.38 -3.07
N ALA A 113 0.81 13.18 -3.99
CA ALA A 113 0.33 14.52 -3.70
C ALA A 113 -1.02 14.49 -2.99
N THR A 114 -1.94 13.62 -3.43
CA THR A 114 -3.20 13.35 -2.73
C THR A 114 -2.93 12.95 -1.29
N LEU A 115 -1.98 12.02 -1.09
CA LEU A 115 -1.59 11.55 0.23
C LEU A 115 -1.00 12.67 1.10
N ALA A 116 -0.19 13.55 0.51
CA ALA A 116 0.43 14.69 1.20
C ALA A 116 -0.56 15.82 1.53
N ALA A 117 -1.63 15.97 0.75
CA ALA A 117 -2.66 16.98 0.98
C ALA A 117 -3.64 16.62 2.12
N ASP A 118 -3.43 15.47 2.79
CA ASP A 118 -4.41 14.85 3.72
C ASP A 118 -5.80 14.73 3.08
N GLU A 119 -5.83 14.65 1.74
CA GLU A 119 -7.05 14.38 1.03
C GLU A 119 -7.42 12.94 1.37
N ARG A 120 -8.54 12.81 2.08
CA ARG A 120 -9.12 11.52 2.48
C ARG A 120 -9.57 10.70 1.27
N GLY A 121 -9.13 11.01 0.06
CA GLY A 121 -9.53 10.51 -1.25
C GLY A 121 -9.67 9.01 -1.34
N LEU A 122 -10.84 8.51 -0.93
CA LEU A 122 -11.12 7.08 -0.78
C LEU A 122 -10.88 6.41 -2.12
N ASN A 123 -9.93 5.47 -2.18
CA ASN A 123 -9.58 4.75 -3.39
C ASN A 123 -9.05 5.66 -4.53
N GLU A 124 -8.15 6.61 -4.25
CA GLU A 124 -7.42 7.38 -5.25
C GLU A 124 -6.04 6.74 -5.49
N GLY A 125 -5.87 6.12 -6.66
CA GLY A 125 -4.65 5.42 -7.06
C GLY A 125 -4.92 4.32 -8.08
N SER A 126 -3.89 3.54 -8.36
CA SER A 126 -3.91 2.42 -9.30
C SER A 126 -3.58 1.13 -8.57
N TYR A 127 -4.45 0.13 -8.72
CA TYR A 127 -4.51 -1.01 -7.83
C TYR A 127 -4.72 -2.32 -8.57
N ILE A 128 -4.17 -3.37 -7.96
CA ILE A 128 -4.68 -4.72 -8.06
C ILE A 128 -5.96 -4.78 -7.22
N TYR A 129 -7.09 -5.02 -7.87
CA TYR A 129 -8.36 -5.28 -7.23
C TYR A 129 -8.47 -6.77 -6.89
N VAL A 130 -8.84 -7.09 -5.66
CA VAL A 130 -9.12 -8.46 -5.22
C VAL A 130 -10.44 -8.49 -4.45
N THR A 131 -11.34 -9.40 -4.79
CA THR A 131 -12.49 -9.72 -3.94
C THR A 131 -12.83 -11.19 -3.94
N MET A 132 -13.20 -11.70 -2.77
CA MET A 132 -13.71 -13.06 -2.58
C MET A 132 -15.23 -13.04 -2.77
N LYS A 133 -15.72 -13.50 -3.94
CA LYS A 133 -17.17 -13.59 -4.24
C LYS A 133 -17.85 -14.63 -3.33
N ASP A 134 -17.16 -15.73 -3.11
CA ASP A 134 -17.52 -16.80 -2.19
C ASP A 134 -16.25 -17.51 -1.70
N ALA A 135 -16.40 -18.66 -1.05
CA ALA A 135 -15.27 -19.35 -0.41
C ALA A 135 -14.26 -19.92 -1.42
N ASP A 136 -14.71 -20.23 -2.64
CA ASP A 136 -13.88 -20.90 -3.65
C ASP A 136 -13.73 -20.04 -4.91
N THR A 137 -14.23 -18.80 -4.93
CA THR A 137 -14.19 -17.92 -6.10
C THR A 137 -13.63 -16.55 -5.76
N ALA A 138 -12.49 -16.22 -6.38
CA ALA A 138 -11.90 -14.90 -6.33
C ALA A 138 -12.15 -14.12 -7.63
N VAL A 139 -12.20 -12.80 -7.53
CA VAL A 139 -12.03 -11.88 -8.66
C VAL A 139 -10.79 -11.07 -8.43
N VAL A 140 -9.87 -11.13 -9.39
CA VAL A 140 -8.60 -10.40 -9.37
C VAL A 140 -8.51 -9.55 -10.64
N GLY A 141 -8.22 -8.26 -10.52
CA GLY A 141 -8.32 -7.33 -11.65
C GLY A 141 -7.58 -6.02 -11.48
N LEU A 142 -7.80 -5.13 -12.44
CA LEU A 142 -7.26 -3.78 -12.49
C LEU A 142 -8.30 -2.77 -12.02
N SER A 143 -7.85 -1.80 -11.23
CA SER A 143 -8.64 -0.63 -10.83
C SER A 143 -7.79 0.62 -10.88
N ASP A 144 -8.35 1.67 -11.44
CA ASP A 144 -7.88 3.05 -11.36
C ASP A 144 -8.70 3.83 -10.32
N GLY A 145 -9.08 3.18 -9.22
CA GLY A 145 -9.73 3.85 -8.08
C GLY A 145 -11.20 4.27 -8.28
N ARG A 146 -11.71 5.14 -7.41
CA ARG A 146 -13.17 5.41 -7.27
C ARG A 146 -13.56 6.88 -7.08
N ALA A 147 -12.75 7.84 -7.49
CA ALA A 147 -13.29 9.20 -7.50
C ALA A 147 -14.24 9.42 -8.69
N ALA A 148 -14.67 10.67 -8.89
CA ALA A 148 -15.66 11.02 -9.91
C ALA A 148 -15.15 10.73 -11.33
N GLY A 149 -15.40 9.51 -11.83
CA GLY A 149 -14.99 9.04 -13.15
C GLY A 149 -14.24 7.71 -13.14
N GLY A 150 -13.60 7.33 -12.02
CA GLY A 150 -12.83 6.09 -11.90
C GLY A 150 -13.70 4.83 -11.75
N GLU A 151 -13.13 3.69 -12.12
CA GLU A 151 -13.79 2.39 -12.14
C GLU A 151 -13.16 1.44 -11.10
N TYR A 152 -13.99 0.98 -10.15
CA TYR A 152 -13.56 0.04 -9.10
C TYR A 152 -12.96 -1.26 -9.63
N VAL A 153 -13.45 -1.71 -10.79
CA VAL A 153 -12.90 -2.85 -11.52
C VAL A 153 -13.17 -2.61 -13.00
N GLN A 154 -12.10 -2.52 -13.78
CA GLN A 154 -12.21 -2.26 -15.21
C GLN A 154 -12.10 -3.57 -16.02
N ARG A 155 -11.05 -4.36 -15.69
CA ARG A 155 -10.73 -5.66 -16.29
C ARG A 155 -10.34 -6.65 -15.20
N PHE A 156 -10.81 -7.88 -15.30
CA PHE A 156 -10.60 -8.87 -14.25
C PHE A 156 -10.66 -10.30 -14.74
N HIS A 157 -10.02 -11.18 -13.98
CA HIS A 157 -10.22 -12.61 -13.99
C HIS A 157 -11.21 -13.00 -12.90
N THR A 158 -12.02 -14.02 -13.17
CA THR A 158 -12.70 -14.78 -12.12
C THR A 158 -11.97 -16.11 -11.99
N ILE A 159 -11.44 -16.38 -10.81
CA ILE A 159 -10.57 -17.52 -10.54
C ILE A 159 -11.32 -18.49 -9.64
N ASP A 160 -11.37 -19.75 -10.06
CA ASP A 160 -11.83 -20.87 -9.23
C ASP A 160 -10.64 -21.34 -8.38
N LEU A 161 -10.77 -21.21 -7.07
CA LEU A 161 -9.75 -21.60 -6.08
C LEU A 161 -9.83 -23.10 -5.76
N ALA A 162 -10.85 -23.81 -6.25
CA ALA A 162 -10.99 -25.24 -6.02
C ALA A 162 -9.81 -26.00 -6.65
N GLY A 163 -8.94 -26.54 -5.80
CA GLY A 163 -7.77 -27.32 -6.23
C GLY A 163 -6.55 -26.47 -6.57
N THR A 164 -6.55 -25.18 -6.27
CA THR A 164 -5.33 -24.37 -6.15
C THR A 164 -4.82 -24.42 -4.71
N ASP A 165 -3.61 -23.94 -4.48
CA ASP A 165 -3.08 -23.68 -3.13
C ASP A 165 -3.47 -22.28 -2.60
N GLY A 166 -4.21 -21.50 -3.39
CA GLY A 166 -4.65 -20.15 -3.05
C GLY A 166 -3.57 -19.08 -3.21
N VAL A 167 -2.38 -19.43 -3.69
CA VAL A 167 -1.24 -18.52 -3.85
C VAL A 167 -0.99 -18.27 -5.33
N PHE A 168 -0.87 -17.01 -5.72
CA PHE A 168 -0.72 -16.58 -7.11
C PHE A 168 0.53 -15.72 -7.29
N ASP A 169 1.37 -16.05 -8.25
CA ASP A 169 2.44 -15.20 -8.74
C ASP A 169 1.84 -14.04 -9.54
N VAL A 170 2.21 -12.82 -9.21
CA VAL A 170 1.56 -11.62 -9.71
C VAL A 170 2.61 -10.62 -10.16
N THR A 171 2.38 -10.03 -11.34
CA THR A 171 3.12 -8.87 -11.82
C THR A 171 2.14 -7.78 -12.22
N PHE A 172 2.20 -6.65 -11.54
CA PHE A 172 1.38 -5.47 -11.80
C PHE A 172 2.27 -4.30 -12.22
N THR A 173 1.89 -3.60 -13.29
CA THR A 173 2.69 -2.51 -13.85
C THR A 173 1.81 -1.28 -14.08
N ILE A 174 2.37 -0.12 -13.78
CA ILE A 174 1.82 1.22 -14.06
C ILE A 174 2.81 1.90 -14.99
N ASP A 175 2.41 2.20 -16.23
CA ASP A 175 3.25 2.83 -17.24
C ASP A 175 2.65 4.16 -17.73
N PRO A 176 3.15 5.31 -17.24
CA PRO A 176 2.72 6.64 -17.69
C PRO A 176 3.16 6.99 -19.12
N ALA A 177 4.09 6.22 -19.72
CA ALA A 177 4.58 6.48 -21.06
C ALA A 177 3.87 5.62 -22.13
N ALA A 178 3.07 4.64 -21.73
CA ALA A 178 2.31 3.81 -22.63
C ALA A 178 1.16 4.59 -23.29
N ASP A 179 0.93 4.37 -24.58
CA ASP A 179 -0.18 4.98 -25.32
C ASP A 179 -1.53 4.37 -24.87
N PRO A 180 -2.43 5.14 -24.25
CA PRO A 180 -3.69 4.61 -23.75
C PRO A 180 -4.59 3.99 -24.82
N VAL A 181 -4.40 4.33 -26.11
CA VAL A 181 -5.13 3.67 -27.21
C VAL A 181 -4.94 2.16 -27.21
N GLY A 182 -3.80 1.67 -26.71
CA GLY A 182 -3.49 0.25 -26.64
C GLY A 182 -4.08 -0.51 -25.45
N CYS A 183 -4.56 0.20 -24.42
CA CYS A 183 -4.97 -0.44 -23.17
C CYS A 183 -6.35 -0.02 -22.66
N ALA A 184 -6.83 1.18 -22.98
CA ALA A 184 -8.11 1.69 -22.47
C ALA A 184 -9.27 0.73 -22.72
N SER A 185 -10.04 0.45 -21.67
CA SER A 185 -11.17 -0.47 -21.75
C SER A 185 -12.29 0.02 -22.68
N SER A 186 -12.41 1.35 -22.83
CA SER A 186 -13.43 2.04 -23.63
C SER A 186 -12.84 3.28 -24.33
N PRO A 187 -13.31 3.64 -25.54
CA PRO A 187 -12.94 4.90 -26.20
C PRO A 187 -13.30 6.15 -25.38
N GLY A 188 -14.21 6.03 -24.42
CA GLY A 188 -14.60 7.11 -23.52
C GLY A 188 -13.52 7.49 -22.51
N ASP A 189 -12.56 6.60 -22.25
CA ASP A 189 -11.54 6.76 -21.21
C ASP A 189 -10.29 7.46 -21.77
N LEU A 190 -10.08 7.38 -23.08
CA LEU A 190 -8.93 7.99 -23.77
C LEU A 190 -8.72 9.50 -23.52
N PRO A 191 -9.75 10.35 -23.39
CA PRO A 191 -9.54 11.78 -23.15
C PRO A 191 -8.93 12.09 -21.78
N THR A 192 -9.03 11.17 -20.84
CA THR A 192 -8.61 11.31 -19.45
C THR A 192 -7.53 10.33 -19.04
N ALA A 193 -7.19 9.38 -19.91
CA ALA A 193 -6.18 8.39 -19.63
C ALA A 193 -4.78 9.01 -19.61
N GLU A 194 -4.01 8.66 -18.58
CA GLU A 194 -2.67 9.17 -18.30
C GLU A 194 -1.58 8.12 -18.51
N GLY A 195 -1.98 6.87 -18.72
CA GLY A 195 -1.08 5.77 -19.04
C GLY A 195 -1.82 4.44 -19.05
N CYS A 196 -1.05 3.35 -18.93
CA CYS A 196 -1.60 1.99 -18.91
C CYS A 196 -1.26 1.24 -17.63
N LEU A 197 -2.21 0.41 -17.20
CA LEU A 197 -2.07 -0.63 -16.20
C LEU A 197 -1.97 -1.99 -16.87
N THR A 198 -1.12 -2.87 -16.36
CA THR A 198 -1.13 -4.28 -16.75
C THR A 198 -1.04 -5.20 -15.54
N LEU A 199 -1.74 -6.33 -15.58
CA LEU A 199 -1.73 -7.33 -14.51
C LEU A 199 -1.61 -8.74 -15.09
N ALA A 200 -0.53 -9.41 -14.74
CA ALA A 200 -0.32 -10.84 -14.93
C ALA A 200 -0.57 -11.57 -13.60
N VAL A 201 -1.27 -12.71 -13.66
CA VAL A 201 -1.57 -13.57 -12.52
C VAL A 201 -1.32 -15.01 -12.98
N ASP A 202 -0.30 -15.67 -12.44
CA ASP A 202 0.25 -16.93 -12.94
C ASP A 202 0.34 -16.96 -14.48
N ASP A 203 -0.21 -18.02 -15.09
CA ASP A 203 -0.31 -18.23 -16.53
C ASP A 203 -1.63 -17.70 -17.13
N LEU A 204 -2.43 -16.94 -16.38
CA LEU A 204 -3.67 -16.36 -16.91
C LEU A 204 -3.38 -15.31 -17.99
N PRO A 205 -4.31 -15.07 -18.92
CA PRO A 205 -4.15 -14.02 -19.93
C PRO A 205 -3.87 -12.66 -19.29
N LEU A 206 -2.92 -11.90 -19.85
CA LEU A 206 -2.59 -10.55 -19.37
C LEU A 206 -3.83 -9.65 -19.39
N LEU A 207 -4.11 -8.99 -18.25
CA LEU A 207 -5.08 -7.91 -18.19
C LEU A 207 -4.37 -6.59 -18.49
N THR A 208 -5.03 -5.72 -19.23
CA THR A 208 -4.54 -4.38 -19.54
C THR A 208 -5.69 -3.39 -19.44
N ASP A 209 -5.42 -2.22 -18.88
CA ASP A 209 -6.36 -1.11 -18.87
C ASP A 209 -5.64 0.25 -18.91
N SER A 210 -6.38 1.34 -19.08
CA SER A 210 -5.88 2.69 -18.81
C SER A 210 -6.18 3.11 -17.36
N TYR A 211 -5.35 4.01 -16.82
CA TYR A 211 -5.68 4.78 -15.62
C TYR A 211 -5.74 6.27 -15.96
N GLY A 212 -6.33 7.10 -15.10
CA GLY A 212 -6.28 8.56 -15.22
C GLY A 212 -7.52 9.31 -14.72
N THR A 213 -7.31 10.59 -14.40
CA THR A 213 -8.23 11.57 -13.80
C THR A 213 -9.14 11.06 -12.67
N ILE A 214 -8.51 10.57 -11.61
CA ILE A 214 -9.19 10.41 -10.32
C ILE A 214 -9.28 11.79 -9.61
N THR A 215 -10.23 12.63 -10.05
CA THR A 215 -10.65 13.92 -9.46
C THR A 215 -9.67 15.11 -9.38
N ASN A 216 -10.26 16.29 -9.16
CA ASN A 216 -9.68 17.62 -9.14
C ASN A 216 -8.81 17.84 -7.90
N ASP A 217 -7.63 17.24 -7.88
CA ASP A 217 -6.62 17.59 -6.91
C ASP A 217 -6.19 19.06 -7.15
N GLY A 218 -6.26 19.89 -6.11
CA GLY A 218 -5.90 21.30 -6.25
C GLY A 218 -4.39 21.52 -6.43
N ALA A 219 -3.58 20.50 -6.12
CA ALA A 219 -2.13 20.54 -6.09
C ALA A 219 -1.50 20.15 -7.44
N ASN A 220 -2.07 19.18 -8.14
CA ASN A 220 -1.57 18.65 -9.39
C ASN A 220 -2.42 18.97 -10.61
N GLY A 221 -3.61 19.55 -10.43
CA GLY A 221 -4.51 19.89 -11.53
C GLY A 221 -5.23 18.67 -12.10
N GLY A 222 -5.30 17.57 -11.35
CA GLY A 222 -5.93 16.31 -11.71
C GLY A 222 -5.04 15.32 -12.46
N GLU A 223 -3.72 15.54 -12.50
CA GLU A 223 -2.73 14.60 -13.05
C GLU A 223 -2.27 13.61 -11.97
N GLU A 224 -2.49 12.32 -12.20
CA GLU A 224 -2.09 11.20 -11.35
C GLU A 224 -0.60 10.86 -11.48
N PHE A 225 0.00 10.49 -10.36
CA PHE A 225 1.39 10.07 -10.20
C PHE A 225 2.42 11.06 -10.75
N ARG A 226 2.04 12.31 -11.02
CA ARG A 226 2.95 13.37 -11.47
C ARG A 226 4.15 13.54 -10.54
N ASP A 227 3.92 13.37 -9.25
CA ASP A 227 4.94 13.46 -8.19
C ASP A 227 5.39 12.07 -7.69
N GLY A 228 5.00 11.00 -8.38
CA GLY A 228 5.19 9.62 -7.97
C GLY A 228 4.04 9.10 -7.12
N GLY A 229 4.24 7.92 -6.52
CA GLY A 229 3.21 7.29 -5.70
C GLY A 229 3.78 6.54 -4.51
N THR A 230 2.92 6.22 -3.56
CA THR A 230 3.25 5.46 -2.36
C THR A 230 2.65 4.07 -2.45
N ALA A 231 3.48 3.04 -2.32
CA ALA A 231 3.01 1.66 -2.30
C ALA A 231 2.18 1.42 -1.03
N GLY A 232 1.03 0.80 -1.20
CA GLY A 232 0.04 0.65 -0.13
C GLY A 232 -1.15 -0.19 -0.54
N TRP A 233 -2.17 -0.17 0.31
CA TRP A 233 -3.46 -0.75 0.00
C TRP A 233 -4.61 0.07 0.60
N ASP A 234 -5.79 -0.11 0.00
CA ASP A 234 -7.12 0.31 0.49
C ASP A 234 -8.03 -0.92 0.46
N GLY A 235 -9.08 -1.00 1.27
CA GLY A 235 -9.98 -2.16 1.28
C GLY A 235 -10.56 -2.59 2.64
N LEU A 236 -11.61 -3.40 2.56
CA LEU A 236 -12.34 -3.97 3.70
C LEU A 236 -12.24 -5.49 3.62
N ALA A 237 -11.54 -6.14 4.55
CA ALA A 237 -11.85 -7.52 4.90
C ALA A 237 -12.89 -7.53 6.01
N SER A 238 -13.92 -8.35 5.88
CA SER A 238 -14.99 -8.45 6.89
C SER A 238 -14.64 -9.58 7.85
N ALA A 239 -13.65 -9.37 8.71
CA ALA A 239 -13.31 -10.39 9.69
C ALA A 239 -13.03 -9.79 11.06
N THR A 240 -13.79 -10.26 12.04
CA THR A 240 -13.52 -10.09 13.48
C THR A 240 -12.34 -10.95 13.96
N ASP A 241 -11.75 -11.74 13.06
CA ASP A 241 -10.59 -12.61 13.27
C ASP A 241 -9.49 -12.17 12.28
N ALA A 242 -8.22 -12.41 12.59
CA ALA A 242 -7.09 -12.09 11.71
C ALA A 242 -7.08 -12.97 10.45
N THR A 243 -7.98 -12.68 9.51
CA THR A 243 -8.07 -13.28 8.18
C THR A 243 -8.15 -12.17 7.14
N GLY A 244 -7.65 -12.41 5.94
CA GLY A 244 -7.67 -11.40 4.88
C GLY A 244 -6.92 -11.83 3.62
N ILE A 245 -6.61 -10.84 2.79
CA ILE A 245 -5.84 -11.02 1.55
C ILE A 245 -4.38 -10.72 1.86
N ASP A 246 -3.54 -11.74 1.86
CA ASP A 246 -2.11 -11.61 2.08
C ASP A 246 -1.40 -11.24 0.78
N TYR A 247 -0.38 -10.40 0.90
CA TYR A 247 0.47 -10.02 -0.22
C TYR A 247 1.94 -9.92 0.19
N ASP A 248 2.81 -10.30 -0.73
CA ASP A 248 4.24 -10.10 -0.64
C ASP A 248 4.75 -9.63 -1.99
N PHE A 249 5.00 -8.33 -2.12
CA PHE A 249 5.44 -7.71 -3.37
C PHE A 249 6.80 -7.07 -3.23
N THR A 250 7.56 -7.06 -4.32
CA THR A 250 8.67 -6.15 -4.53
C THR A 250 8.24 -5.08 -5.52
N VAL A 251 8.38 -3.82 -5.15
CA VAL A 251 8.09 -2.67 -6.00
C VAL A 251 9.39 -2.06 -6.54
N SER A 252 9.39 -1.71 -7.82
CA SER A 252 10.51 -1.10 -8.53
C SER A 252 10.01 -0.06 -9.54
N PRO A 253 10.68 1.09 -9.69
CA PRO A 253 11.79 1.56 -8.88
C PRO A 253 11.31 2.14 -7.54
N SER A 254 12.02 1.84 -6.45
CA SER A 254 11.76 2.37 -5.09
C SER A 254 12.87 3.31 -4.58
N SER A 255 13.98 3.38 -5.32
CA SER A 255 15.15 4.20 -4.97
C SER A 255 15.89 4.60 -6.26
N PRO A 256 16.74 5.65 -6.24
CA PRO A 256 17.47 6.06 -7.42
C PRO A 256 18.54 5.02 -7.76
N GLU A 257 18.63 4.62 -9.03
CA GLU A 257 19.60 3.63 -9.50
C GLU A 257 20.84 4.28 -10.10
N THR A 258 20.67 5.46 -10.69
CA THR A 258 21.72 6.18 -11.40
C THR A 258 21.92 7.58 -10.85
N LYS A 259 23.15 8.09 -10.98
CA LYS A 259 23.44 9.49 -10.62
C LYS A 259 22.57 10.48 -11.39
N ASN A 260 22.02 10.08 -12.54
CA ASN A 260 21.16 10.92 -13.34
C ASN A 260 19.78 11.07 -12.70
N ASP A 261 19.29 10.03 -12.04
CA ASP A 261 18.00 10.01 -11.33
C ASP A 261 18.00 11.00 -10.16
N CYS A 262 19.17 11.35 -9.64
CA CYS A 262 19.33 12.36 -8.61
C CYS A 262 19.45 13.80 -9.12
N LYS A 263 19.61 14.02 -10.43
CA LYS A 263 19.78 15.37 -11.01
C LYS A 263 18.43 16.01 -11.30
N HIS A 264 18.44 17.30 -11.59
CA HIS A 264 17.26 18.04 -12.10
C HIS A 264 16.00 17.93 -11.23
N GLY A 265 16.16 17.76 -9.92
CA GLY A 265 15.04 17.61 -8.98
C GLY A 265 14.71 16.16 -8.63
N GLY A 266 15.25 15.14 -9.30
CA GLY A 266 14.92 13.76 -8.95
C GLY A 266 15.36 13.36 -7.53
N TRP A 267 16.35 14.03 -6.94
CA TRP A 267 16.67 13.85 -5.52
C TRP A 267 15.53 14.19 -4.56
N THR A 268 14.65 15.16 -4.88
CA THR A 268 13.46 15.43 -4.05
C THR A 268 12.40 14.35 -4.23
N THR A 269 12.27 13.80 -5.45
CA THR A 269 11.34 12.70 -5.76
C THR A 269 11.61 11.46 -4.90
N TYR A 270 12.88 11.13 -4.69
CA TYR A 270 13.29 10.03 -3.81
C TYR A 270 13.44 10.43 -2.33
N GLY A 271 12.91 11.59 -1.92
CA GLY A 271 12.92 12.03 -0.52
C GLY A 271 14.29 12.39 0.06
N PHE A 272 15.33 12.61 -0.77
CA PHE A 272 16.63 13.06 -0.26
C PHE A 272 16.59 14.55 0.09
N PRO A 273 17.42 15.03 1.04
CA PRO A 273 17.50 16.46 1.35
C PRO A 273 18.32 17.30 0.35
N ASN A 274 19.14 16.66 -0.49
CA ASN A 274 19.85 17.31 -1.61
C ASN A 274 20.39 16.26 -2.61
N GLN A 275 20.71 16.72 -3.82
CA GLN A 275 21.32 15.91 -4.88
C GLN A 275 22.58 15.16 -4.42
N GLY A 276 23.41 15.78 -3.57
CA GLY A 276 24.63 15.16 -3.09
C GLY A 276 24.38 13.93 -2.22
N GLN A 277 23.34 13.95 -1.40
CA GLN A 277 22.93 12.81 -0.58
C GLN A 277 22.28 11.70 -1.40
N CYS A 278 21.47 12.06 -2.41
CA CYS A 278 20.92 11.10 -3.36
C CYS A 278 22.04 10.41 -4.18
N ILE A 279 23.01 11.16 -4.71
CA ILE A 279 24.14 10.55 -5.44
C ILE A 279 24.97 9.64 -4.53
N LYS A 280 25.09 9.98 -3.25
CA LYS A 280 25.81 9.17 -2.26
C LYS A 280 25.10 7.85 -1.96
N SER A 281 23.75 7.80 -1.92
CA SER A 281 23.04 6.54 -1.70
C SER A 281 23.34 5.55 -2.83
N ILE A 282 23.25 5.98 -4.09
CA ILE A 282 23.59 5.12 -5.24
C ILE A 282 25.00 4.53 -5.13
N VAL A 283 25.99 5.37 -4.76
CA VAL A 283 27.40 4.93 -4.63
C VAL A 283 27.61 3.97 -3.46
N ALA A 284 26.76 4.03 -2.43
CA ALA A 284 26.80 3.09 -1.30
C ALA A 284 26.20 1.72 -1.62
N HIS A 285 25.35 1.64 -2.65
CA HIS A 285 24.68 0.40 -3.10
C HIS A 285 25.31 -0.23 -4.35
N SER A 286 26.43 0.31 -4.86
CA SER A 286 27.20 -0.22 -6.01
C SER A 286 28.52 -0.87 -5.60
#